data_AF-A0A0U3AFU1-F1
#
_entry.id   AF-A0A0U3AFU1-F1
#
_cell.length_a   1.000
_cell.length_b   1.000
_cell.length_c   1.000
_cell.angle_alpha   90.00
_cell.angle_beta   90.00
_cell.angle_gamma   90.00
#
_symmetry.space_group_name_H-M   'P 1'
#
loop_
_entity.id
_entity.type
_entity.pdbx_description
1 polymer ?
#
loop_
_entity_poly.entity_id
_entity_poly.type
_entity_poly.pdbx_seq_one_letter_code
_entity_poly.pdbx_strand_id
1 'polypeptide(L)'
;MGDQILCIFFTEIEFNGFCPRDLICFTGRLTDSLRAELYYDWHAYIDDENARDAFCYIVGLAATLRSFGCYPKAKGEVKDFRFEDEYNAIRFAFIVNKSWLLFYFRKPAIESGKYSQSDLRNAFETARETEAGEWTIRLQSVDDVKRLWRLLAIC
;
A
#
# COMPACT_ATOMS: atom_id res chain seq x y z
N MET A 1 21.83 12.28 20.74
CA MET A 1 20.88 13.36 21.09
C MET A 1 20.13 13.70 19.82
N GLY A 2 18.88 13.35 19.58
CA GLY A 2 17.93 12.46 20.24
C GLY A 2 16.95 12.06 19.13
N ASP A 3 16.61 10.78 19.04
CA ASP A 3 15.70 10.28 18.01
C ASP A 3 14.29 10.81 18.29
N GLN A 4 13.80 11.71 17.44
CA GLN A 4 12.40 12.11 17.46
C GLN A 4 11.58 11.00 16.82
N ILE A 5 10.94 10.20 17.67
CA ILE A 5 9.86 9.30 17.29
C ILE A 5 8.66 10.19 16.95
N LEU A 6 8.37 10.35 15.66
CA LEU A 6 7.11 10.94 15.22
C LEU A 6 6.02 9.89 15.41
N CYS A 7 5.40 9.90 16.60
CA CYS A 7 4.18 9.14 16.85
C CYS A 7 3.06 9.74 15.98
N ILE A 8 2.71 9.07 14.89
CA ILE A 8 1.43 9.33 14.22
C ILE A 8 0.35 8.77 15.16
N PHE A 9 -0.22 9.65 15.97
CA PHE A 9 -1.40 9.33 16.76
C PHE A 9 -2.58 9.17 15.80
N PHE A 10 -3.00 7.93 15.54
CA PHE A 10 -4.37 7.67 15.13
C PHE A 10 -5.24 7.94 16.37
N THR A 11 -5.81 9.13 16.45
CA THR A 11 -6.86 9.43 17.42
C THR A 11 -8.05 8.52 17.14
N GLU A 12 -8.29 7.61 18.09
CA GLU A 12 -9.48 6.79 18.30
C GLU A 12 -9.80 5.70 17.27
N ILE A 13 -9.05 4.60 17.34
CA ILE A 13 -9.64 3.27 17.15
C ILE A 13 -9.44 2.52 18.47
N GLU A 14 -10.51 2.39 19.26
CA GLU A 14 -10.50 1.64 20.51
C GLU A 14 -10.26 0.13 20.23
N PHE A 15 -9.00 -0.28 20.22
CA PHE A 15 -8.65 -1.70 20.38
C PHE A 15 -8.56 -2.02 21.88
N ASN A 16 -9.70 -2.43 22.44
CA ASN A 16 -9.76 -2.98 23.80
C ASN A 16 -8.86 -4.22 23.89
N GLY A 17 -7.74 -4.12 24.63
CA GLY A 17 -7.12 -5.31 25.24
C GLY A 17 -5.62 -5.55 25.05
N PHE A 18 -4.79 -4.61 24.59
CA PHE A 18 -3.34 -4.90 24.47
C PHE A 18 -2.54 -4.55 25.73
N CYS A 19 -1.89 -5.57 26.30
CA CYS A 19 -1.06 -5.53 27.51
C CYS A 19 0.36 -4.99 27.19
N PRO A 20 0.92 -4.04 27.97
CA PRO A 20 2.11 -3.27 27.58
C PRO A 20 3.43 -3.90 28.08
N ARG A 21 3.77 -5.13 27.67
CA ARG A 21 5.06 -5.76 28.06
C ARG A 21 5.91 -6.35 26.96
N ASP A 22 5.46 -6.36 25.72
CA ASP A 22 6.30 -6.76 24.59
C ASP A 22 6.52 -5.56 23.69
N LEU A 23 7.70 -4.97 23.81
CA LEU A 23 8.26 -4.06 22.83
C LEU A 23 8.51 -4.88 21.55
N ILE A 24 7.46 -5.11 20.77
CA ILE A 24 7.56 -5.77 19.48
C ILE A 24 8.37 -4.82 18.59
N CYS A 25 9.56 -5.26 18.18
CA CYS A 25 10.35 -4.59 17.16
C CYS A 25 9.51 -4.44 15.89
N PHE A 26 8.94 -3.24 15.68
CA PHE A 26 8.40 -2.81 14.40
C PHE A 26 9.57 -2.71 13.40
N THR A 27 9.86 -3.78 12.67
CA THR A 27 10.84 -3.76 11.58
C THR A 27 10.27 -3.15 10.29
N GLY A 28 8.99 -2.81 10.24
CA GLY A 28 8.38 -2.03 9.16
C GLY A 28 8.67 -0.54 9.35
N ARG A 29 9.83 -0.06 8.90
CA ARG A 29 10.10 1.39 8.88
C ARG A 29 9.29 2.06 7.76
N LEU A 30 8.05 2.45 8.05
CA LEU A 30 7.37 3.47 7.25
C LEU A 30 8.15 4.79 7.22
N THR A 31 8.98 5.02 8.23
CA THR A 31 9.62 6.29 8.55
C THR A 31 11.15 6.18 8.61
N ASP A 32 11.80 5.62 7.59
CA ASP A 32 13.14 6.14 7.31
C ASP A 32 12.93 7.62 6.91
N SER A 33 13.40 8.54 7.76
CA SER A 33 13.15 9.99 7.66
C SER A 33 13.47 10.59 6.28
N LEU A 34 14.30 9.92 5.50
CA LEU A 34 14.59 10.24 4.09
C LEU A 34 13.40 10.16 3.13
N ARG A 35 12.29 9.51 3.51
CA ARG A 35 11.15 9.25 2.61
C ARG A 35 9.82 9.81 3.10
N ALA A 36 9.79 10.43 4.27
CA ALA A 36 8.57 10.99 4.87
C ALA A 36 7.92 12.04 3.95
N GLU A 37 8.73 12.90 3.33
CA GLU A 37 8.27 13.95 2.41
C GLU A 37 7.50 13.38 1.21
N LEU A 38 7.89 12.19 0.71
CA LEU A 38 7.19 11.58 -0.43
C LEU A 38 5.76 11.19 -0.10
N TYR A 39 5.46 10.77 1.13
CA TYR A 39 4.09 10.48 1.54
C TYR A 39 3.23 11.74 1.51
N TYR A 40 3.78 12.85 2.03
CA TYR A 40 3.10 14.14 2.02
C TYR A 40 2.88 14.64 0.58
N ASP A 41 3.94 14.64 -0.25
CA ASP A 41 3.88 15.11 -1.64
C ASP A 41 2.86 14.30 -2.47
N TRP A 42 2.76 13.00 -2.21
CA TRP A 42 1.83 12.15 -2.94
C TRP A 42 0.40 12.32 -2.46
N HIS A 43 0.20 12.44 -1.15
CA HIS A 43 -1.11 12.78 -0.58
C HIS A 43 -1.62 14.13 -1.11
N ALA A 44 -0.75 15.15 -1.13
CA ALA A 44 -1.07 16.49 -1.61
C ALA A 44 -1.31 16.55 -3.13
N TYR A 45 -0.76 15.61 -3.89
CA TYR A 45 -0.97 15.52 -5.35
C TYR A 45 -2.34 14.96 -5.76
N ILE A 46 -3.03 14.25 -4.86
CA ILE A 46 -4.35 13.68 -5.15
C ILE A 46 -5.39 14.79 -5.01
N ASP A 47 -6.13 15.08 -6.07
CA ASP A 47 -7.17 16.12 -6.10
C ASP A 47 -8.52 15.59 -5.55
N ASP A 48 -8.82 14.30 -5.79
CA ASP A 48 -10.05 13.65 -5.35
C ASP A 48 -9.98 13.19 -3.88
N GLU A 49 -10.99 13.53 -3.08
CA GLU A 49 -11.04 13.22 -1.65
C GLU A 49 -11.12 11.70 -1.37
N ASN A 50 -11.93 10.95 -2.12
CA ASN A 50 -12.07 9.51 -1.91
C ASN A 50 -10.79 8.75 -2.27
N ALA A 51 -10.11 9.17 -3.33
CA ALA A 51 -8.82 8.60 -3.71
C ALA A 51 -7.72 8.95 -2.69
N ARG A 52 -7.81 10.14 -2.08
CA ARG A 52 -6.88 10.57 -1.03
C ARG A 52 -7.06 9.75 0.25
N ASP A 53 -8.31 9.47 0.63
CA ASP A 53 -8.62 8.57 1.74
C ASP A 53 -8.18 7.14 1.45
N ALA A 54 -8.39 6.66 0.22
CA ALA A 54 -7.90 5.37 -0.23
C ALA A 54 -6.38 5.26 -0.10
N PHE A 55 -5.64 6.34 -0.42
CA PHE A 55 -4.19 6.42 -0.25
C PHE A 55 -3.77 6.30 1.22
N CYS A 56 -4.35 7.11 2.10
CA CYS A 56 -4.07 7.03 3.54
C CYS A 56 -4.35 5.63 4.09
N TYR A 57 -5.49 5.05 3.70
CA TYR A 57 -5.92 3.75 4.18
C TYR A 57 -5.00 2.63 3.71
N ILE A 58 -4.64 2.56 2.42
CA ILE A 58 -3.75 1.50 1.92
C ILE A 58 -2.32 1.63 2.47
N VAL A 59 -1.82 2.85 2.69
CA VAL A 59 -0.53 3.08 3.33
C VAL A 59 -0.56 2.61 4.79
N GLY A 60 -1.65 2.90 5.52
CA GLY A 60 -1.86 2.42 6.88
C GLY A 60 -1.90 0.89 6.97
N LEU A 61 -2.60 0.22 6.06
CA LEU A 61 -2.61 -1.24 5.98
C LEU A 61 -1.24 -1.82 5.59
N ALA A 62 -0.53 -1.18 4.66
CA ALA A 62 0.81 -1.59 4.27
C ALA A 62 1.79 -1.54 5.45
N ALA A 63 1.63 -0.56 6.35
CA ALA A 63 2.40 -0.42 7.58
C ALA A 63 2.34 -1.64 8.49
N THR A 64 1.21 -2.35 8.48
CA THR A 64 0.96 -3.49 9.38
C THR A 64 1.46 -4.80 8.80
N LEU A 65 1.93 -4.84 7.55
CA LEU A 65 2.43 -6.05 6.92
C LEU A 65 3.83 -6.40 7.43
N ARG A 66 3.96 -7.56 8.07
CA ARG A 66 5.26 -8.04 8.56
C ARG A 66 6.16 -8.58 7.44
N SER A 67 5.55 -9.21 6.45
CA SER A 67 6.25 -9.94 5.38
C SER A 67 6.62 -9.06 4.17
N PHE A 68 6.34 -7.76 4.23
CA PHE A 68 6.60 -6.82 3.14
C PHE A 68 7.31 -5.57 3.62
N GLY A 69 8.42 -5.23 2.95
CA GLY A 69 8.94 -3.87 2.94
C GLY A 69 8.04 -2.98 2.10
N CYS A 70 7.39 -2.00 2.74
CA CYS A 70 6.46 -1.10 2.07
C CYS A 70 7.04 0.32 2.06
N TYR A 71 7.20 0.92 0.88
CA TYR A 71 7.83 2.25 0.79
C TYR A 71 7.48 3.03 -0.48
N PRO A 72 7.49 4.37 -0.39
CA PRO A 72 7.41 5.24 -1.55
C PRO A 72 8.76 5.29 -2.28
N LYS A 73 8.72 5.34 -3.62
CA LYS A 73 9.84 5.65 -4.49
C LYS A 73 9.45 6.68 -5.55
N ALA A 74 10.22 7.76 -5.64
CA ALA A 74 10.14 8.66 -6.79
C ALA A 74 10.84 8.01 -8.00
N LYS A 75 10.16 7.92 -9.14
CA LYS A 75 10.76 7.49 -10.41
C LYS A 75 10.44 8.54 -11.48
N GLY A 76 11.30 9.56 -11.59
CA GLY A 76 10.98 10.75 -12.37
C GLY A 76 9.72 11.41 -11.80
N GLU A 77 8.71 11.62 -12.63
CA GLU A 77 7.41 12.20 -12.22
C GLU A 77 6.44 11.17 -11.63
N VAL A 78 6.76 9.88 -11.71
CA VAL A 78 5.88 8.80 -11.22
C VAL A 78 6.00 8.67 -9.72
N LYS A 79 4.83 8.72 -9.06
CA LYS A 79 4.64 8.58 -7.62
C LYS A 79 4.34 7.13 -7.27
N ASP A 80 5.38 6.31 -7.14
CA ASP A 80 5.34 4.83 -7.14
C ASP A 80 5.56 4.22 -5.74
N PHE A 81 4.51 3.68 -5.12
CA PHE A 81 4.61 2.95 -3.86
C PHE A 81 4.84 1.46 -4.10
N ARG A 82 5.71 0.81 -3.33
CA ARG A 82 6.12 -0.59 -3.54
C ARG A 82 5.87 -1.46 -2.33
N PHE A 83 5.55 -2.73 -2.61
CA PHE A 83 5.48 -3.83 -1.66
C PHE A 83 6.52 -4.87 -2.08
N GLU A 84 7.63 -4.88 -1.37
CA GLU A 84 8.79 -5.75 -1.57
C GLU A 84 8.74 -6.90 -0.57
N ASP A 85 8.83 -8.15 -1.03
CA ASP A 85 8.86 -9.30 -0.12
C ASP A 85 10.26 -9.53 0.49
N GLU A 86 10.37 -10.53 1.35
CA GLU A 86 11.64 -10.93 2.00
C GLU A 86 12.75 -11.37 1.02
N TYR A 87 12.40 -11.66 -0.24
CA TYR A 87 13.34 -12.03 -1.30
C TYR A 87 13.71 -10.84 -2.20
N ASN A 88 13.37 -9.61 -1.79
CA ASN A 88 13.54 -8.37 -2.56
C ASN A 88 12.75 -8.37 -3.89
N ALA A 89 11.70 -9.18 -4.00
CA ALA A 89 10.82 -9.18 -5.16
C ALA A 89 9.69 -8.15 -4.95
N ILE A 90 9.56 -7.21 -5.88
CA ILE A 90 8.43 -6.29 -5.89
C ILE A 90 7.20 -7.06 -6.38
N ARG A 91 6.35 -7.50 -5.46
CA ARG A 91 5.13 -8.26 -5.78
C ARG A 91 3.98 -7.34 -6.14
N PHE A 92 3.88 -6.20 -5.45
CA PHE A 92 2.86 -5.21 -5.69
C PHE A 92 3.45 -3.82 -5.77
N ALA A 93 2.74 -2.94 -6.45
CA ALA A 93 3.02 -1.52 -6.43
C ALA A 93 1.73 -0.75 -6.65
N PHE A 94 1.70 0.53 -6.31
CA PHE A 94 0.68 1.42 -6.86
C PHE A 94 1.28 2.75 -7.28
N ILE A 95 0.72 3.32 -8.35
CA ILE A 95 1.03 4.67 -8.80
C ILE A 95 -0.09 5.61 -8.35
N VAL A 96 0.29 6.72 -7.72
CA VAL A 96 -0.64 7.76 -7.29
C VAL A 96 -1.00 8.65 -8.47
N ASN A 97 -2.29 8.68 -8.83
CA ASN A 97 -2.87 9.62 -9.80
C ASN A 97 -3.78 10.62 -9.07
N LYS A 98 -4.19 11.68 -9.77
CA LYS A 98 -5.02 12.76 -9.19
C LYS A 98 -6.37 12.30 -8.64
N SER A 99 -6.96 11.24 -9.20
CA SER A 99 -8.30 10.76 -8.81
C SER A 99 -8.43 9.25 -8.62
N TRP A 100 -7.31 8.52 -8.58
CA TRP A 100 -7.26 7.10 -8.25
C TRP A 100 -5.83 6.64 -7.95
N LEU A 101 -5.70 5.47 -7.34
CA LEU A 101 -4.45 4.72 -7.26
C LEU A 101 -4.48 3.62 -8.31
N LEU A 102 -3.44 3.54 -9.14
CA LEU A 102 -3.29 2.45 -10.10
C LEU A 102 -2.47 1.34 -9.45
N PHE A 103 -3.15 0.32 -8.94
CA PHE A 103 -2.51 -0.80 -8.24
C PHE A 103 -2.10 -1.88 -9.22
N TYR A 104 -0.92 -2.45 -9.01
CA TYR A 104 -0.28 -3.45 -9.86
C TYR A 104 -0.09 -4.76 -9.11
N PHE A 105 -0.51 -5.85 -9.74
CA PHE A 105 0.05 -7.17 -9.50
C PHE A 105 1.23 -7.33 -10.45
N ARG A 106 2.44 -7.28 -9.89
CA ARG A 106 3.68 -7.43 -10.66
C ARG A 106 3.89 -8.90 -11.01
N LYS A 107 4.77 -9.17 -11.98
CA LYS A 107 5.08 -10.55 -12.41
C LYS A 107 5.36 -11.52 -11.25
N PRO A 108 6.16 -11.18 -10.22
CA PRO A 108 6.41 -12.10 -9.10
C PRO A 108 5.15 -12.46 -8.29
N ALA A 109 4.15 -11.58 -8.23
CA ALA A 109 2.87 -11.91 -7.61
C ALA A 109 2.08 -12.88 -8.49
N ILE A 110 2.00 -12.62 -9.79
CA ILE A 110 1.24 -13.42 -10.76
C ILE A 110 1.83 -14.83 -10.88
N GLU A 111 3.13 -14.93 -11.08
CA GLU A 111 3.87 -16.18 -11.24
C GLU A 111 3.81 -17.07 -9.99
N SER A 112 3.48 -16.50 -8.83
CA SER A 112 3.28 -17.28 -7.61
C SER A 112 2.04 -18.18 -7.64
N GLY A 113 1.11 -17.97 -8.57
CA GLY A 113 -0.14 -18.72 -8.69
C GLY A 113 -1.15 -18.49 -7.56
N LYS A 114 -0.85 -17.58 -6.61
CA LYS A 114 -1.70 -17.28 -5.46
C LYS A 114 -2.90 -16.39 -5.80
N TYR A 115 -2.84 -15.67 -6.91
CA TYR A 115 -3.86 -14.69 -7.29
C TYR A 115 -4.52 -15.09 -8.61
N SER A 116 -5.81 -14.82 -8.70
CA SER A 116 -6.63 -15.15 -9.86
C SER A 116 -7.03 -13.89 -10.61
N GLN A 117 -6.73 -13.85 -11.91
CA GLN A 117 -7.13 -12.73 -12.76
C GLN A 117 -8.65 -12.66 -12.91
N SER A 118 -9.35 -13.81 -12.92
CA SER A 118 -10.82 -13.82 -13.00
C SER A 118 -11.45 -13.21 -11.77
N ASP A 119 -10.91 -13.53 -10.58
CA ASP A 119 -11.42 -12.99 -9.31
C ASP A 119 -11.22 -11.48 -9.27
N LEU A 120 -10.07 -11.01 -9.76
CA LEU A 120 -9.77 -9.59 -9.89
C LEU A 120 -10.75 -8.88 -10.84
N ARG A 121 -11.06 -9.48 -12.00
CA ARG A 121 -12.02 -8.93 -12.98
C ARG A 121 -13.46 -8.94 -12.47
N ASN A 122 -13.82 -9.93 -11.66
CA ASN A 122 -15.13 -9.99 -11.02
C ASN A 122 -15.29 -8.93 -9.92
N ALA A 123 -14.20 -8.61 -9.21
CA ALA A 123 -14.21 -7.63 -8.13
C ALA A 123 -14.02 -6.18 -8.61
N PHE A 124 -13.34 -5.99 -9.75
CA PHE A 124 -12.99 -4.67 -10.28
C PHE A 124 -13.23 -4.60 -11.79
N GLU A 125 -14.19 -3.78 -12.21
CA GLU A 125 -14.45 -3.50 -13.63
C GLU A 125 -13.24 -2.86 -14.33
N THR A 126 -12.39 -2.18 -13.57
CA THR A 126 -11.15 -1.54 -14.04
C THR A 126 -9.98 -2.51 -14.17
N ALA A 127 -10.17 -3.80 -13.86
CA ALA A 127 -9.13 -4.80 -13.98
C ALA A 127 -8.67 -4.97 -15.43
N ARG A 128 -7.38 -4.79 -15.68
CA ARG A 128 -6.74 -4.91 -17.00
C ARG A 128 -5.45 -5.70 -16.89
N GLU A 129 -5.02 -6.23 -18.02
CA GLU A 129 -3.68 -6.79 -18.20
C GLU A 129 -2.91 -5.87 -19.13
N THR A 130 -1.67 -5.59 -18.76
CA THR A 130 -0.75 -4.77 -19.54
C THR A 130 -0.04 -5.62 -20.59
N GLU A 131 0.56 -4.99 -21.60
CA GLU A 131 1.39 -5.69 -22.60
C GLU A 131 2.57 -6.46 -21.97
N ALA A 132 3.00 -6.03 -20.79
CA ALA A 132 4.05 -6.71 -20.03
C ALA A 132 3.56 -7.95 -19.27
N GLY A 133 2.25 -8.28 -19.32
CA GLY A 133 1.64 -9.38 -18.56
C GLY A 133 1.41 -9.07 -17.08
N GLU A 134 1.54 -7.82 -16.64
CA GLU A 134 1.17 -7.39 -15.28
C GLU A 134 -0.31 -7.03 -15.23
N TRP A 135 -0.97 -7.25 -14.09
CA TRP A 135 -2.38 -6.90 -13.91
C TRP A 135 -2.53 -5.59 -13.15
N THR A 136 -3.50 -4.78 -13.55
CA THR A 136 -3.77 -3.49 -12.93
C THR A 136 -5.24 -3.32 -12.57
N ILE A 137 -5.50 -2.59 -11.50
CA ILE A 137 -6.83 -2.10 -11.10
C ILE A 137 -6.73 -0.64 -10.67
N ARG A 138 -7.84 0.09 -10.76
CA ARG A 138 -7.95 1.43 -10.18
C ARG A 138 -8.66 1.36 -8.85
N LEU A 139 -8.09 1.99 -7.83
CA LEU A 139 -8.69 2.18 -6.51
C LEU A 139 -9.09 3.64 -6.39
N GLN A 140 -10.39 3.91 -6.26
CA GLN A 140 -10.95 5.27 -6.20
C GLN A 140 -11.49 5.59 -4.81
N SER A 141 -11.57 4.61 -3.93
CA SER A 141 -12.20 4.73 -2.62
C SER A 141 -11.59 3.79 -1.59
N VAL A 142 -11.85 4.06 -0.32
CA VAL A 142 -11.51 3.14 0.79
C VAL A 142 -12.15 1.76 0.60
N ASP A 143 -13.37 1.70 0.03
CA ASP A 143 -14.04 0.42 -0.21
C ASP A 143 -13.38 -0.41 -1.31
N ASP A 144 -12.79 0.24 -2.33
CA ASP A 144 -11.91 -0.47 -3.29
C ASP A 144 -10.72 -1.09 -2.59
N VAL A 145 -10.07 -0.34 -1.70
CA VAL A 145 -8.92 -0.85 -0.94
C VAL A 145 -9.33 -2.02 -0.04
N LYS A 146 -10.47 -1.92 0.66
CA LYS A 146 -11.01 -3.04 1.47
C LYS A 146 -11.30 -4.27 0.62
N ARG A 147 -11.89 -4.11 -0.57
CA ARG A 147 -12.12 -5.21 -1.52
C ARG A 147 -10.80 -5.85 -1.94
N LEU A 148 -9.81 -5.04 -2.33
CA LEU A 148 -8.49 -5.50 -2.70
C LEU A 148 -7.85 -6.28 -1.54
N TRP A 149 -7.90 -5.75 -0.32
CA TRP A 149 -7.26 -6.37 0.85
C TRP A 149 -7.80 -7.78 1.14
N ARG A 150 -9.11 -7.99 0.94
CA ARG A 150 -9.74 -9.32 1.06
C ARG A 150 -9.23 -10.30 0.01
N LEU A 151 -9.00 -9.85 -1.23
CA LEU A 151 -8.44 -10.70 -2.30
C LEU A 151 -6.97 -11.02 -2.08
N LEU A 152 -6.21 -10.09 -1.51
CA LEU A 152 -4.81 -10.30 -1.22
C LEU A 152 -4.64 -11.38 -0.14
N ALA A 153 -5.53 -11.41 0.86
CA ALA A 153 -5.45 -12.34 2.00
C ALA A 153 -4.05 -12.39 2.63
N ILE A 154 -3.33 -11.26 2.58
CA ILE A 154 -1.99 -11.10 3.13
C ILE A 154 -2.16 -10.71 4.60
N CYS A 155 -2.29 -11.71 5.45
CA CYS A 155 -2.24 -11.60 6.91
C CYS A 155 -1.14 -12.52 7.44
#